data_AF-A0A2D5TFN9-F1
#
_entry.id   AF-A0A2D5TFN9-F1
#
_cell.length_a   1.000
_cell.length_b   1.000
_cell.length_c   1.000
_cell.angle_alpha   90.00
_cell.angle_beta   90.00
_cell.angle_gamma   90.00
#
_symmetry.space_group_name_H-M   'P 1'
#
loop_
_entity.id
_entity.type
_entity.pdbx_description
1 polymer ?
#
loop_
_entity_poly.entity_id
_entity_poly.type
_entity_poly.pdbx_seq_one_letter_code
_entity_poly.pdbx_strand_id
1 'polypeptide(L)'
;MTQFPTIKARFDAALTIIEGAPTVGHNLEETKKISADLDKAYEDAAAAEANLKTAWADIEEAKTDTEKMRAALKKEQDLIKILEKDLAEKDGKAEAQRTAMIKQIDALDKARADSQEDLEKALQYSKRLESLNESLRKSNEQNVANPELINKSLETELAEIKAQRSSDLETVNGILARLTPLVEGP
;
A
#
# COMPACT_ATOMS: atom_id res chain seq x y z
N MET A 1 -107.14 32.72 55.64
CA MET A 1 -105.80 33.19 56.07
C MET A 1 -104.73 32.11 55.76
N THR A 2 -104.31 31.91 54.50
CA THR A 2 -103.30 30.86 54.19
C THR A 2 -102.39 31.12 52.99
N GLN A 3 -102.60 32.18 52.19
CA GLN A 3 -101.78 32.41 50.99
C GLN A 3 -100.44 33.10 51.27
N PHE A 4 -100.37 34.01 52.23
CA PHE A 4 -99.14 34.75 52.55
C PHE A 4 -97.99 33.86 53.08
N PRO A 5 -98.23 32.90 54.00
CA PRO A 5 -97.18 31.97 54.45
C PRO A 5 -96.67 31.06 53.35
N THR A 6 -97.57 30.65 52.44
CA THR A 6 -97.24 29.78 51.31
C THR A 6 -96.36 30.49 50.28
N ILE A 7 -96.64 31.78 50.03
CA ILE A 7 -95.80 32.63 49.17
C ILE A 7 -94.43 32.85 49.81
N LYS A 8 -94.38 33.13 51.12
CA LYS A 8 -93.10 33.28 51.83
C LYS A 8 -92.26 31.99 51.78
N ALA A 9 -92.86 30.84 52.05
CA ALA A 9 -92.16 29.56 51.98
C ALA A 9 -91.64 29.24 50.57
N ARG A 10 -92.41 29.56 49.52
CA ARG A 10 -91.96 29.40 48.13
C ARG A 10 -90.84 30.38 47.77
N PHE A 11 -90.90 31.61 48.27
CA PHE A 11 -89.85 32.60 48.07
C PHE A 11 -88.56 32.21 48.79
N ASP A 12 -88.66 31.82 50.06
CA ASP A 12 -87.50 31.36 50.85
C ASP A 12 -86.87 30.12 50.21
N ALA A 13 -87.67 29.15 49.74
CA ALA A 13 -87.19 27.97 49.01
C ALA A 13 -86.54 28.33 47.67
N ALA A 14 -87.11 29.28 46.92
CA ALA A 14 -86.48 29.79 45.69
C ALA A 14 -85.16 30.50 45.99
N LEU A 15 -85.08 31.25 47.09
CA LEU A 15 -83.86 31.90 47.54
C LEU A 15 -82.79 30.87 47.91
N THR A 16 -83.15 29.79 48.60
CA THR A 16 -82.20 28.73 48.96
C THR A 16 -81.67 27.99 47.73
N ILE A 17 -82.52 27.81 46.71
CA ILE A 17 -82.11 27.21 45.43
C ILE A 17 -81.15 28.15 44.67
N ILE A 18 -81.39 29.46 44.71
CA ILE A 18 -80.52 30.45 44.07
C ILE A 18 -79.18 30.60 44.82
N GLU A 19 -79.20 30.57 46.15
CA GLU A 19 -78.00 30.62 47.01
C GLU A 19 -77.20 29.30 46.98
N GLY A 20 -77.86 28.16 46.78
CA GLY A 20 -77.25 26.84 46.63
C GLY A 20 -76.86 26.48 45.18
N ALA A 21 -77.25 27.29 44.19
CA ALA A 21 -76.77 27.14 42.83
C ALA A 21 -75.27 27.47 42.79
N PRO A 22 -74.44 26.72 42.04
CA PRO A 22 -73.05 27.09 41.85
C PRO A 22 -73.02 28.51 41.30
N THR A 23 -72.59 29.45 42.13
CA THR A 23 -72.44 30.84 41.73
C THR A 23 -71.56 30.90 40.49
N VAL A 24 -71.88 31.81 39.56
CA VAL A 24 -71.12 32.06 38.32
C VAL A 24 -69.60 32.21 38.56
N GLY A 25 -69.17 32.48 39.79
CA GLY A 25 -67.77 32.54 40.22
C GLY A 25 -66.97 31.24 40.08
N HIS A 26 -67.55 30.05 40.28
CA HIS A 26 -66.80 28.78 40.14
C HIS A 26 -66.47 28.46 38.67
N ASN A 27 -67.39 28.78 37.75
CA ASN A 27 -67.20 28.62 36.31
C ASN A 27 -66.24 29.71 35.74
N LEU A 28 -66.18 30.88 36.37
CA LEU A 28 -65.30 31.97 35.94
C LEU A 28 -63.81 31.71 36.23
N GLU A 29 -63.46 31.09 37.36
CA GLU A 29 -62.05 30.77 37.66
C GLU A 29 -61.53 29.58 36.85
N GLU A 30 -62.36 28.57 36.61
CA GLU A 30 -62.02 27.46 35.72
C GLU A 30 -61.83 27.93 34.27
N THR A 31 -62.71 28.82 33.77
CA THR A 31 -62.55 29.38 32.42
C THR A 31 -61.32 30.26 32.27
N LYS A 32 -60.96 31.07 33.28
CA LYS A 32 -59.70 31.82 33.30
C LYS A 32 -58.47 30.93 33.27
N LYS A 33 -58.49 29.83 34.04
CA LYS A 33 -57.41 28.84 34.05
C LYS A 33 -57.28 28.16 32.69
N ILE A 34 -58.40 27.74 32.10
CA ILE A 34 -58.42 27.15 30.76
C ILE A 34 -57.89 28.14 29.71
N SER A 35 -58.23 29.43 29.78
CA SER A 35 -57.66 30.43 28.87
C SER A 35 -56.16 30.59 29.04
N ALA A 36 -55.65 30.61 30.28
CA ALA A 36 -54.22 30.72 30.54
C ALA A 36 -53.44 29.47 30.09
N ASP A 37 -54.00 28.28 30.29
CA ASP A 37 -53.43 27.02 29.83
C ASP A 37 -53.44 26.94 28.28
N LEU A 38 -54.48 27.50 27.63
CA LEU A 38 -54.58 27.59 26.18
C LEU A 38 -53.54 28.57 25.59
N ASP A 39 -53.38 29.75 26.20
CA ASP A 39 -52.35 30.72 25.80
C ASP A 39 -50.96 30.12 25.90
N LYS A 40 -50.68 29.43 27.01
CA LYS A 40 -49.43 28.70 27.20
C LYS A 40 -49.23 27.60 26.16
N ALA A 41 -50.27 26.84 25.82
CA ALA A 41 -50.19 25.81 24.79
C ALA A 41 -49.89 26.41 23.40
N TYR A 42 -50.39 27.61 23.09
CA TYR A 42 -50.04 28.32 21.86
C TYR A 42 -48.58 28.79 21.86
N GLU A 43 -48.08 29.30 22.98
CA GLU A 43 -46.66 29.68 23.12
C GLU A 43 -45.73 28.47 22.98
N ASP A 44 -46.06 27.37 23.65
CA ASP A 44 -45.30 26.11 23.58
C ASP A 44 -45.33 25.52 22.16
N ALA A 45 -46.47 25.58 21.47
CA ALA A 45 -46.59 25.15 20.07
C ALA A 45 -45.76 26.02 19.12
N ALA A 46 -45.75 27.35 19.32
CA ALA A 46 -44.92 28.27 18.54
C ALA A 46 -43.41 28.01 18.78
N ALA A 47 -43.02 27.74 20.02
CA ALA A 47 -41.64 27.37 20.36
C ALA A 47 -41.24 26.02 19.74
N ALA A 48 -42.14 25.03 19.75
CA ALA A 48 -41.92 23.74 19.12
C ALA A 48 -41.77 23.85 17.59
N GLU A 49 -42.56 24.70 16.94
CA GLU A 49 -42.45 24.95 15.49
C GLU A 49 -41.11 25.63 15.14
N ALA A 50 -40.68 26.60 15.94
CA ALA A 50 -39.38 27.24 15.78
C ALA A 50 -38.22 26.24 15.93
N ASN A 51 -38.29 25.36 16.95
CA ASN A 51 -37.29 24.31 17.18
C ASN A 51 -37.29 23.25 16.07
N LEU A 52 -38.45 22.90 15.52
CA LEU A 52 -38.55 21.96 14.41
C LEU A 52 -37.90 22.55 13.15
N LYS A 53 -38.12 23.85 12.90
CA LYS A 53 -37.50 24.55 11.77
C LYS A 53 -35.97 24.58 11.88
N THR A 54 -35.41 24.82 13.07
CA THR A 54 -33.96 24.78 13.28
C THR A 54 -33.42 23.36 13.13
N ALA A 55 -34.08 22.36 13.72
CA ALA A 55 -33.66 20.96 13.58
C ALA A 55 -33.65 20.48 12.13
N TRP A 56 -34.61 20.92 11.30
CA TRP A 56 -34.59 20.63 9.87
C TRP A 56 -33.40 21.27 9.14
N ALA A 57 -33.03 22.50 9.50
CA ALA A 57 -31.86 23.16 8.94
C ALA A 57 -30.58 22.40 9.30
N ASP A 58 -30.42 22.00 10.57
CA ASP A 58 -29.26 21.23 11.05
C ASP A 58 -29.17 19.86 10.37
N ILE A 59 -30.31 19.18 10.13
CA ILE A 59 -30.37 17.90 9.44
C ILE A 59 -29.89 18.03 7.98
N GLU A 60 -30.32 19.07 7.27
CA GLU A 60 -29.89 19.29 5.88
C GLU A 60 -28.40 19.66 5.78
N GLU A 61 -27.89 20.43 6.74
CA GLU A 61 -26.46 20.72 6.84
C GLU A 61 -25.66 19.43 7.11
N ALA A 62 -26.06 18.65 8.11
CA ALA A 62 -25.42 17.37 8.44
C ALA A 62 -25.46 16.39 7.26
N LYS A 63 -26.58 16.33 6.52
CA LYS A 63 -26.69 15.50 5.32
C LYS A 63 -25.67 15.93 4.26
N THR A 64 -25.59 17.22 3.99
CA THR A 64 -24.62 17.78 3.04
C THR A 64 -23.18 17.43 3.43
N ASP A 65 -22.84 17.53 4.71
CA ASP A 65 -21.50 17.21 5.18
C ASP A 65 -21.21 15.70 5.14
N THR A 66 -22.18 14.84 5.46
CA THR A 66 -21.99 13.38 5.30
C THR A 66 -21.77 12.99 3.83
N GLU A 67 -22.41 13.66 2.88
CA GLU A 67 -22.18 13.43 1.45
C GLU A 67 -20.75 13.84 1.03
N LYS A 68 -20.27 15.01 1.49
CA LYS A 68 -18.88 15.45 1.26
C LYS A 68 -17.88 14.46 1.85
N MET A 69 -18.10 14.01 3.09
CA MET A 69 -17.21 13.03 3.74
C MET A 69 -17.20 11.69 3.01
N ARG A 70 -18.36 11.20 2.53
CA ARG A 70 -18.43 9.98 1.71
C ARG A 70 -17.68 10.13 0.39
N ALA A 71 -17.79 11.28 -0.27
CA ALA A 71 -17.06 11.55 -1.51
C ALA A 71 -15.53 11.58 -1.27
N ALA A 72 -15.09 12.23 -0.18
CA ALA A 72 -13.68 12.25 0.22
C ALA A 72 -13.17 10.85 0.54
N LEU A 73 -13.91 10.07 1.35
CA LEU A 73 -13.55 8.70 1.70
C LEU A 73 -13.40 7.81 0.46
N LYS A 74 -14.32 7.92 -0.50
CA LYS A 74 -14.24 7.16 -1.75
C LYS A 74 -12.98 7.53 -2.54
N LYS A 75 -12.64 8.82 -2.63
CA LYS A 75 -11.43 9.28 -3.30
C LYS A 75 -10.17 8.71 -2.65
N GLU A 76 -10.09 8.74 -1.32
CA GLU A 76 -8.94 8.16 -0.58
C GLU A 76 -8.85 6.64 -0.79
N GLN A 77 -9.97 5.92 -0.76
CA GLN A 77 -9.98 4.48 -1.05
C GLN A 77 -9.50 4.16 -2.46
N ASP A 78 -9.88 4.96 -3.46
CA ASP A 78 -9.41 4.78 -4.83
C ASP A 78 -7.91 5.09 -4.97
N LEU A 79 -7.40 6.12 -4.27
CA LEU A 79 -5.97 6.42 -4.20
C LEU A 79 -5.16 5.30 -3.54
N ILE A 80 -5.66 4.74 -2.42
CA ILE A 80 -5.01 3.61 -1.75
C ILE A 80 -4.86 2.43 -2.70
N LYS A 81 -5.92 2.06 -3.43
CA LYS A 81 -5.84 0.96 -4.42
C LYS A 81 -4.81 1.21 -5.52
N ILE A 82 -4.68 2.45 -5.99
CA ILE A 82 -3.67 2.82 -6.98
C ILE A 82 -2.27 2.66 -6.38
N LEU A 83 -2.05 3.19 -5.18
CA LEU A 83 -0.76 3.12 -4.49
C LEU A 83 -0.36 1.68 -4.16
N GLU A 84 -1.30 0.83 -3.74
CA GLU A 84 -1.08 -0.60 -3.50
C GLU A 84 -0.64 -1.32 -4.79
N LYS A 85 -1.29 -1.02 -5.92
CA LYS A 85 -0.91 -1.57 -7.22
C LYS A 85 0.49 -1.11 -7.65
N ASP A 86 0.78 0.18 -7.52
CA ASP A 86 2.08 0.75 -7.88
C ASP A 86 3.20 0.18 -7.01
N LEU A 87 2.93 -0.04 -5.72
CA LEU A 87 3.87 -0.65 -4.80
C LEU A 87 4.15 -2.11 -5.19
N ALA A 88 3.11 -2.90 -5.47
CA ALA A 88 3.26 -4.27 -5.91
C ALA A 88 4.06 -4.39 -7.22
N GLU A 89 3.85 -3.47 -8.18
CA GLU A 89 4.61 -3.44 -9.43
C GLU A 89 6.09 -3.10 -9.20
N LYS A 90 6.36 -2.10 -8.35
CA LYS A 90 7.73 -1.69 -8.00
C LYS A 90 8.47 -2.79 -7.25
N ASP A 91 7.81 -3.45 -6.30
CA ASP A 91 8.39 -4.56 -5.56
C ASP A 91 8.72 -5.74 -6.49
N GLY A 92 7.81 -6.08 -7.41
CA GLY A 92 8.06 -7.12 -8.42
C GLY A 92 9.26 -6.78 -9.32
N LYS A 93 9.39 -5.52 -9.77
CA LYS A 93 10.55 -5.06 -10.55
C LYS A 93 11.85 -5.10 -9.73
N ALA A 94 11.81 -4.67 -8.48
CA ALA A 94 12.97 -4.68 -7.59
C ALA A 94 13.45 -6.10 -7.29
N GLU A 95 12.54 -7.03 -7.04
CA GLU A 95 12.87 -8.45 -6.84
C GLU A 95 13.44 -9.10 -8.10
N ALA A 96 12.88 -8.81 -9.27
CA ALA A 96 13.43 -9.28 -10.54
C ALA A 96 14.85 -8.75 -10.78
N GLN A 97 15.09 -7.46 -10.50
CA GLN A 97 16.41 -6.85 -10.60
C GLN A 97 17.40 -7.44 -9.59
N ARG A 98 17.00 -7.63 -8.33
CA ARG A 98 17.83 -8.28 -7.30
C ARG A 98 18.23 -9.70 -7.72
N THR A 99 17.26 -10.48 -8.18
CA THR A 99 17.51 -11.85 -8.66
C THR A 99 18.47 -11.86 -9.86
N ALA A 100 18.31 -10.93 -10.79
CA ALA A 100 19.21 -10.80 -11.95
C ALA A 100 20.63 -10.40 -11.52
N MET A 101 20.78 -9.46 -10.58
CA MET A 101 22.08 -9.05 -10.04
C MET A 101 22.78 -10.20 -9.31
N ILE A 102 22.06 -10.97 -8.48
CA ILE A 102 22.63 -12.13 -7.79
C ILE A 102 23.15 -13.15 -8.80
N LYS A 103 22.37 -13.49 -9.83
CA LYS A 103 22.82 -14.39 -10.90
C LYS A 103 24.05 -13.86 -11.65
N GLN A 104 24.13 -12.55 -11.87
CA GLN A 104 25.31 -11.93 -12.48
C GLN A 104 26.55 -12.03 -11.58
N ILE A 105 26.40 -11.82 -10.27
CA ILE A 105 27.49 -11.96 -9.30
C ILE A 105 27.97 -13.41 -9.29
N ASP A 106 27.08 -14.39 -9.18
CA ASP A 106 27.44 -15.82 -9.20
C ASP A 106 28.18 -16.21 -10.50
N ALA A 107 27.73 -15.68 -11.63
CA ALA A 107 28.37 -15.91 -12.93
C ALA A 107 29.78 -15.27 -13.00
N LEU A 108 29.94 -14.05 -12.47
CA LEU A 108 31.22 -13.36 -12.43
C LEU A 108 32.21 -14.04 -11.46
N ASP A 109 31.75 -14.50 -10.31
CA ASP A 109 32.57 -15.22 -9.34
C ASP A 109 33.06 -16.55 -9.92
N LYS A 110 32.20 -17.28 -10.63
CA LYS A 110 32.59 -18.50 -11.35
C LYS A 110 33.63 -18.20 -12.45
N ALA A 111 33.35 -17.22 -13.31
CA ALA A 111 34.28 -16.85 -14.38
C ALA A 111 35.64 -16.39 -13.84
N ARG A 112 35.66 -15.72 -12.68
CA ARG A 112 36.89 -15.33 -12.00
C ARG A 112 37.67 -16.54 -11.47
N ALA A 113 36.98 -17.53 -10.91
CA ALA A 113 37.62 -18.77 -10.45
C ALA A 113 38.24 -19.55 -11.63
N ASP A 114 37.50 -19.69 -12.73
CA ASP A 114 37.98 -20.36 -13.94
C ASP A 114 39.21 -19.64 -14.53
N SER A 115 39.15 -18.31 -14.64
CA SER A 115 40.29 -17.50 -15.11
C SER A 115 41.52 -17.58 -14.20
N GLN A 116 41.33 -17.71 -12.89
CA GLN A 116 42.42 -17.88 -11.94
C GLN A 116 43.11 -19.24 -12.13
N GLU A 117 42.33 -20.31 -12.34
CA GLU A 117 42.87 -21.64 -12.62
C GLU A 117 43.69 -21.66 -13.92
N ASP A 118 43.19 -21.01 -14.98
CA ASP A 118 43.89 -20.93 -16.26
C ASP A 118 45.20 -20.13 -16.15
N LEU A 119 45.21 -19.04 -15.38
CA LEU A 119 46.42 -18.28 -15.11
C LEU A 119 47.46 -19.14 -14.38
N GLU A 120 47.05 -19.93 -13.39
CA GLU A 120 47.95 -20.83 -12.66
C GLU A 120 48.53 -21.90 -13.58
N LYS A 121 47.72 -22.49 -14.48
CA LYS A 121 48.20 -23.44 -15.49
C LYS A 121 49.21 -22.81 -16.46
N ALA A 122 48.92 -21.60 -16.95
CA ALA A 122 49.83 -20.88 -17.85
C ALA A 122 51.19 -20.61 -17.18
N LEU A 123 51.19 -20.17 -15.92
CA LEU A 123 52.41 -19.97 -15.14
C LEU A 123 53.18 -21.28 -14.93
N GLN A 124 52.50 -22.41 -14.74
CA GLN A 124 53.15 -23.72 -14.62
C GLN A 124 53.80 -24.17 -15.95
N TYR A 125 53.12 -23.99 -17.09
CA TYR A 125 53.68 -24.31 -18.39
C TYR A 125 54.89 -23.45 -18.73
N SER A 126 54.81 -22.14 -18.47
CA SER A 126 55.93 -21.21 -18.66
C SER A 126 57.16 -21.63 -17.83
N LYS A 127 57.00 -21.90 -16.53
CA LYS A 127 58.10 -22.41 -15.69
C LYS A 127 58.69 -23.72 -16.21
N ARG A 128 57.84 -24.62 -16.71
CA ARG A 128 58.29 -25.91 -17.25
C ARG A 128 59.10 -25.72 -18.54
N LEU A 129 58.68 -24.81 -19.41
CA LEU A 129 59.40 -24.44 -20.63
C LEU A 129 60.74 -23.78 -20.33
N GLU A 130 60.81 -22.87 -19.35
CA GLU A 130 62.08 -22.29 -18.90
C GLU A 130 63.07 -23.37 -18.46
N SER A 131 62.62 -24.31 -17.63
CA SER A 131 63.46 -25.43 -17.17
C SER A 131 63.90 -26.35 -18.32
N LEU A 132 63.03 -26.57 -19.31
CA LEU A 132 63.33 -27.40 -20.47
C LEU A 132 64.31 -26.71 -21.42
N ASN A 133 64.13 -25.42 -21.67
CA ASN A 133 65.05 -24.60 -22.44
C ASN A 133 66.43 -24.54 -21.81
N GLU A 134 66.53 -24.42 -20.48
CA GLU A 134 67.82 -24.45 -19.80
C GLU A 134 68.51 -25.83 -19.95
N SER A 135 67.74 -26.91 -19.87
CA SER A 135 68.26 -28.28 -20.06
C SER A 135 68.73 -28.52 -21.50
N LEU A 136 67.97 -28.03 -22.48
CA LEU A 136 68.34 -28.06 -23.90
C LEU A 136 69.61 -27.25 -24.16
N ARG A 137 69.74 -26.07 -23.55
CA ARG A 137 70.94 -25.24 -23.70
C ARG A 137 72.18 -25.95 -23.15
N LYS A 138 72.08 -26.57 -21.97
CA LYS A 138 73.17 -27.39 -21.39
C LYS A 138 73.53 -28.58 -22.28
N SER A 139 72.54 -29.27 -22.84
CA SER A 139 72.77 -30.38 -23.78
C SER A 139 73.48 -29.93 -25.06
N ASN A 140 73.06 -28.79 -25.61
CA ASN A 140 73.68 -28.18 -26.79
C ASN A 140 75.11 -27.68 -26.50
N GLU A 141 75.35 -27.08 -25.33
CA GLU A 141 76.71 -26.68 -24.87
C GLU A 141 77.66 -27.89 -24.78
N GLN A 142 77.12 -29.08 -24.51
CA GLN A 142 77.87 -30.35 -24.50
C GLN A 142 78.00 -31.00 -25.89
N ASN A 143 77.46 -30.39 -26.95
CA ASN A 143 77.33 -30.96 -28.30
C ASN A 143 76.61 -32.32 -28.34
N VAL A 144 75.78 -32.61 -27.33
CA VAL A 144 74.95 -33.82 -27.29
C VAL A 144 73.53 -33.41 -27.64
N ALA A 145 73.08 -33.79 -28.84
CA ALA A 145 71.67 -33.70 -29.17
C ALA A 145 70.90 -34.75 -28.35
N ASN A 146 69.98 -34.31 -27.49
CA ASN A 146 69.11 -35.21 -26.73
C ASN A 146 67.69 -35.18 -27.33
N PRO A 147 67.31 -36.19 -28.14
CA PRO A 147 65.99 -36.26 -28.77
C PRO A 147 64.84 -36.26 -27.77
N GLU A 148 65.01 -36.83 -26.57
CA GLU A 148 63.96 -36.84 -25.54
C GLU A 148 63.67 -35.46 -24.99
N LEU A 149 64.70 -34.62 -24.79
CA LEU A 149 64.52 -33.24 -24.33
C LEU A 149 63.82 -32.40 -25.39
N ILE A 150 64.17 -32.60 -26.67
CA ILE A 150 63.52 -31.89 -27.78
C ILE A 150 62.04 -32.29 -27.86
N ASN A 151 61.74 -33.59 -27.81
CA ASN A 151 60.36 -34.08 -27.85
C ASN A 151 59.55 -33.55 -26.65
N LYS A 152 60.11 -33.56 -25.44
CA LYS A 152 59.44 -32.98 -24.25
C LYS A 152 59.21 -31.47 -24.36
N SER A 153 60.12 -30.74 -25.01
CA SER A 153 59.94 -29.30 -25.26
C SER A 153 58.78 -29.05 -26.19
N LEU A 154 58.75 -29.74 -27.32
CA LEU A 154 57.69 -29.64 -28.32
C LEU A 154 56.32 -30.07 -27.76
N GLU A 155 56.27 -31.12 -26.95
CA GLU A 155 55.05 -31.54 -26.25
C GLU A 155 54.54 -30.48 -25.28
N THR A 156 55.45 -29.81 -24.56
CA THR A 156 55.09 -28.75 -23.61
C THR A 156 54.62 -27.49 -24.33
N GLU A 157 55.31 -27.08 -25.41
CA GLU A 157 54.87 -25.97 -26.28
C GLU A 157 53.50 -26.24 -26.90
N LEU A 158 53.27 -27.46 -27.39
CA LEU A 158 51.97 -27.84 -27.96
C LEU A 158 50.86 -27.78 -26.91
N ALA A 159 51.14 -28.18 -25.67
CA ALA A 159 50.19 -28.09 -24.57
C ALA A 159 49.86 -26.63 -24.22
N GLU A 160 50.86 -25.75 -24.19
CA GLU A 160 50.67 -24.31 -23.96
C GLU A 160 49.85 -23.65 -25.08
N ILE A 161 50.17 -23.92 -26.36
CA ILE A 161 49.42 -23.37 -27.50
C ILE A 161 47.96 -23.83 -27.46
N LYS A 162 47.70 -25.09 -27.08
CA LYS A 162 46.33 -25.60 -26.94
C LYS A 162 45.57 -24.91 -25.81
N ALA A 163 46.22 -24.71 -24.67
CA ALA A 163 45.63 -23.98 -23.54
C ALA A 163 45.29 -22.53 -23.92
N GLN A 164 46.22 -21.83 -24.57
CA GLN A 164 46.02 -20.46 -25.05
C GLN A 164 44.85 -20.37 -26.03
N ARG A 165 44.81 -21.26 -27.05
CA ARG A 165 43.70 -21.29 -28.02
C ARG A 165 42.35 -21.57 -27.39
N SER A 166 42.29 -22.41 -26.36
CA SER A 166 41.05 -22.69 -25.64
C SER A 166 40.54 -21.42 -24.94
N SER A 167 41.42 -20.70 -24.25
CA SER A 167 41.11 -19.44 -23.58
C SER A 167 40.66 -18.34 -24.56
N ASP A 168 41.33 -18.22 -25.71
CA ASP A 168 40.95 -17.27 -26.76
C ASP A 168 39.56 -17.58 -27.33
N LEU A 169 39.24 -18.85 -27.59
CA LEU A 169 37.92 -19.26 -28.09
C LEU A 169 36.81 -18.99 -27.07
N GLU A 170 37.07 -19.21 -25.78
CA GLU A 170 36.12 -18.90 -24.71
C GLU A 170 35.85 -17.39 -24.63
N THR A 171 36.90 -16.58 -24.73
CA THR A 171 36.77 -15.11 -24.79
C THR A 171 35.95 -14.66 -26.00
N VAL A 172 36.23 -15.20 -27.19
CA VAL A 172 35.48 -14.89 -28.41
C VAL A 172 34.02 -15.31 -28.29
N ASN A 173 33.75 -16.52 -27.79
CA ASN A 173 32.39 -17.01 -27.58
C ASN A 173 31.63 -16.15 -26.55
N GLY A 174 32.30 -15.69 -25.49
CA GLY A 174 31.73 -14.78 -24.50
C GLY A 174 31.39 -13.40 -25.09
N ILE A 175 32.25 -12.86 -25.95
CA ILE A 175 31.97 -11.62 -26.70
C ILE A 175 30.78 -11.81 -27.64
N LEU A 176 30.77 -12.90 -28.41
CA LEU A 176 29.67 -13.23 -29.32
C LEU A 176 28.35 -13.34 -28.57
N ALA A 177 28.30 -14.06 -27.44
CA ALA A 177 27.10 -14.20 -26.63
C ALA A 177 26.55 -12.85 -26.11
N ARG A 178 27.42 -11.87 -25.83
CA ARG A 178 27.00 -10.51 -25.45
C ARG A 178 26.54 -9.66 -26.63
N LEU A 179 27.10 -9.89 -27.82
CA LEU A 179 26.76 -9.15 -29.03
C LEU A 179 25.50 -9.69 -29.73
N THR A 180 25.24 -11.01 -29.68
CA THR A 180 24.05 -11.65 -30.28
C THR A 180 22.74 -10.91 -30.00
N PRO A 181 22.37 -10.58 -28.74
CA PRO A 181 21.12 -9.87 -28.46
C PRO A 181 21.07 -8.44 -29.01
N LEU A 182 22.21 -7.80 -29.32
CA LEU A 182 22.26 -6.47 -29.94
C LEU A 182 22.05 -6.54 -31.46
N VAL A 183 22.34 -7.68 -32.08
CA VAL A 183 22.20 -7.90 -33.53
C VAL A 183 20.82 -8.47 -33.87
N GLU A 184 20.25 -9.30 -33.00
CA GLU A 184 18.95 -9.93 -33.23
C GLU A 184 17.76 -9.01 -32.90
N GLY A 185 17.99 -7.91 -32.15
CA GLY A 185 16.93 -7.01 -31.69
C GLY A 185 16.04 -7.66 -30.62
N PRO A 186 15.20 -6.88 -29.90
CA PRO A 186 14.28 -7.42 -28.90
C PRO A 186 13.24 -8.38 -29.49
#